data_AF-A0A2T5XYD6-F1
#
_entry.id   AF-A0A2T5XYD6-F1
#
_cell.length_a   1.000
_cell.length_b   1.000
_cell.length_c   1.000
_cell.angle_alpha   90.00
_cell.angle_beta   90.00
_cell.angle_gamma   90.00
#
_symmetry.space_group_name_H-M   'P 1'
#
loop_
_entity.id
_entity.type
_entity.pdbx_description
1 polymer ?
#
loop_
_entity_poly.entity_id
_entity_poly.type
_entity_poly.pdbx_seq_one_letter_code
_entity_poly.pdbx_strand_id
1 'polypeptide(L)'
;MITFKAPSNIALVKYWGKKGEQLPANPSISFTLSHCYTETSIAYQRRSAATMATDAPFSFDFSFDGQPKPSFHPKIEAFFARIAPYLPFLTDYHFSIHSHNSFPHSSGIASSASAMAALSVCLMQLARELGHTYTEEEFWQKASFLARLGSGSACRSVKGSIVVWGQHPSIAGSSDDYGIAYPLQVAPVFADYQDTILLIDRGQKQVSSTVGHNLMHGHPFAEARFLQANSNIDRLIGAFATGDIDTFIEVVESEALTLHAMMQTSIPYFILMRPNTLEVIQRVWQYRKDTKVPLCFTLDAGANVHLLYPKSVKDEVQTFIKNELAHFCEEGKYINDQLAN
;
A
#
# COMPACT_ATOMS: atom_id res chain seq x y z
N MET A 1 0.65 11.91 24.30
CA MET A 1 -0.05 11.09 23.28
C MET A 1 0.54 11.50 21.94
N ILE A 2 0.98 10.52 21.16
CA ILE A 2 1.66 10.71 19.88
C ILE A 2 0.71 10.27 18.77
N THR A 3 0.50 11.11 17.76
CA THR A 3 -0.43 10.83 16.67
C THR A 3 0.22 11.06 15.32
N PHE A 4 0.02 10.13 14.40
CA PHE A 4 0.48 10.26 13.02
C PHE A 4 -0.58 9.78 12.04
N LYS A 5 -0.70 10.51 10.93
CA LYS A 5 -1.53 10.19 9.78
C LYS A 5 -0.64 9.73 8.63
N ALA A 6 -0.77 8.47 8.23
CA ALA A 6 -0.04 7.91 7.10
C ALA A 6 -0.96 7.65 5.89
N PRO A 7 -0.55 8.04 4.67
CA PRO A 7 -1.34 7.80 3.47
C PRO A 7 -1.39 6.30 3.11
N SER A 8 -2.49 5.86 2.51
CA SER A 8 -2.50 4.62 1.74
C SER A 8 -1.69 4.81 0.45
N ASN A 9 -1.25 3.71 -0.17
CA ASN A 9 -0.60 3.76 -1.47
C ASN A 9 -1.24 2.76 -2.44
N ILE A 10 -1.17 3.07 -3.73
CA ILE A 10 -1.59 2.20 -4.83
C ILE A 10 -0.37 1.85 -5.69
N ALA A 11 -0.10 0.55 -5.83
CA ALA A 11 1.05 0.08 -6.58
C ALA A 11 0.80 0.19 -8.10
N LEU A 12 1.76 0.77 -8.81
CA LEU A 12 1.81 0.82 -10.28
C LEU A 12 2.52 -0.42 -10.82
N VAL A 13 3.68 -0.74 -10.24
CA VAL A 13 4.34 -2.05 -10.37
C VAL A 13 4.12 -2.82 -9.09
N LYS A 14 3.52 -4.01 -9.20
CA LYS A 14 3.00 -4.75 -8.05
C LYS A 14 4.12 -5.43 -7.30
N TYR A 15 4.09 -5.29 -5.97
CA TYR A 15 4.83 -6.14 -5.05
C TYR A 15 4.09 -7.46 -4.91
N TRP A 16 4.66 -8.57 -5.41
CA TRP A 16 4.03 -9.89 -5.33
C TRP A 16 5.06 -11.01 -5.16
N GLY A 17 4.91 -11.82 -4.11
CA GLY A 17 5.96 -12.71 -3.61
C GLY A 17 6.90 -12.05 -2.61
N LYS A 18 7.43 -12.81 -1.66
CA LYS A 18 8.31 -12.31 -0.58
C LYS A 18 9.42 -13.31 -0.25
N LYS A 19 10.52 -12.81 0.32
CA LYS A 19 11.66 -13.59 0.82
C LYS A 19 11.86 -13.29 2.31
N GLY A 20 12.26 -14.29 3.10
CA GLY A 20 12.65 -14.12 4.51
C GLY A 20 11.70 -13.24 5.33
N GLU A 21 12.25 -12.22 5.99
CA GLU A 21 11.55 -11.29 6.89
C GLU A 21 10.78 -10.18 6.16
N GLN A 22 9.86 -10.55 5.26
CA GLN A 22 9.06 -9.60 4.45
C GLN A 22 9.88 -8.80 3.42
N LEU A 23 11.03 -9.32 2.97
CA LEU A 23 11.79 -8.74 1.85
C LEU A 23 11.03 -8.96 0.53
N PRO A 24 11.12 -8.03 -0.43
CA PRO A 24 10.40 -8.15 -1.68
C PRO A 24 11.02 -9.20 -2.62
N ALA A 25 10.18 -9.91 -3.37
CA ALA A 25 10.66 -10.79 -4.45
C ALA A 25 11.14 -10.01 -5.69
N ASN A 26 10.47 -8.88 -5.94
CA ASN A 26 10.72 -7.95 -7.02
C ASN A 26 10.50 -6.51 -6.53
N PRO A 27 11.14 -5.52 -7.16
CA PRO A 27 10.90 -4.13 -6.85
C PRO A 27 9.48 -3.69 -7.27
N SER A 28 9.02 -2.63 -6.65
CA SER A 28 7.68 -2.07 -6.79
C SER A 28 7.74 -0.55 -6.72
N ILE A 29 6.79 0.10 -7.40
CA ILE A 29 6.62 1.55 -7.37
C ILE A 29 5.14 1.87 -7.17
N SER A 30 4.85 2.88 -6.35
CA SER A 30 3.47 3.25 -5.99
C SER A 30 3.27 4.74 -5.91
N PHE A 31 2.02 5.15 -6.08
CA PHE A 31 1.51 6.47 -5.71
C PHE A 31 0.95 6.44 -4.29
N THR A 32 1.28 7.43 -3.46
CA THR A 32 0.61 7.65 -2.18
C THR A 32 -0.62 8.53 -2.36
N LEU A 33 -1.68 8.22 -1.64
CA LEU A 33 -2.98 8.88 -1.76
C LEU A 33 -3.15 10.02 -0.73
N SER A 34 -3.88 11.07 -1.10
CA SER A 34 -4.10 12.26 -0.26
C SER A 34 -5.20 12.07 0.78
N HIS A 35 -6.32 11.48 0.36
CA HIS A 35 -7.55 11.43 1.14
C HIS A 35 -7.75 10.10 1.84
N CYS A 36 -7.20 9.02 1.29
CA CYS A 36 -7.20 7.68 1.87
C CYS A 36 -5.98 7.50 2.77
N TYR A 37 -6.21 7.51 4.08
CA TYR A 37 -5.15 7.43 5.09
C TYR A 37 -5.60 6.63 6.31
N THR A 38 -4.62 6.22 7.11
CA THR A 38 -4.85 5.74 8.48
C THR A 38 -4.23 6.73 9.45
N GLU A 39 -5.00 7.14 10.44
CA GLU A 39 -4.50 7.87 11.60
C GLU A 39 -4.31 6.89 12.76
N THR A 40 -3.17 6.96 13.43
CA THR A 40 -2.86 6.15 14.61
C THR A 40 -2.36 7.04 15.73
N SER A 41 -2.95 6.88 16.91
CA SER A 41 -2.53 7.53 18.16
C SER A 41 -2.02 6.48 19.13
N ILE A 42 -0.86 6.74 19.74
CA ILE A 42 -0.32 5.92 20.82
C ILE A 42 -0.20 6.76 22.10
N ALA A 43 -0.74 6.22 23.19
CA ALA A 43 -0.37 6.62 24.54
C ALA A 43 0.48 5.51 25.16
N TYR A 44 1.39 5.86 26.06
CA TYR A 44 2.31 4.91 26.67
C TYR A 44 2.51 5.20 28.16
N GLN A 45 2.65 4.14 28.95
CA GLN A 45 2.95 4.22 30.37
C GLN A 45 4.00 3.16 30.73
N ARG A 46 5.02 3.55 31.50
CA ARG A 46 6.06 2.60 31.93
C ARG A 46 5.44 1.51 32.80
N ARG A 47 5.76 0.26 32.51
CA ARG A 47 5.34 -0.91 33.30
C ARG A 47 6.06 -0.92 34.65
N SER A 48 5.43 -1.53 35.65
CA SER A 48 6.09 -1.78 36.94
C SER A 48 6.95 -3.05 36.85
N ALA A 49 7.92 -3.21 37.75
CA ALA A 49 8.75 -4.42 37.78
C ALA A 49 7.89 -5.70 37.92
N ALA A 50 6.78 -5.64 38.66
CA ALA A 50 5.85 -6.75 38.82
C ALA A 50 5.11 -7.09 37.51
N THR A 51 4.71 -6.08 36.73
CA THR A 51 4.02 -6.33 35.45
C THR A 51 4.97 -6.66 34.31
N MET A 52 6.27 -6.36 34.43
CA MET A 52 7.31 -6.82 33.49
C MET A 52 7.74 -8.26 33.73
N ALA A 53 7.52 -8.81 34.92
CA ALA A 53 7.85 -10.20 35.28
C ALA A 53 6.83 -11.24 34.78
N THR A 54 5.85 -10.83 33.96
CA THR A 54 4.87 -11.75 33.36
C THR A 54 5.45 -12.44 32.13
N ASP A 55 4.91 -13.61 31.76
CA ASP A 55 5.31 -14.35 30.56
C ASP A 55 4.96 -13.63 29.23
N ALA A 56 4.21 -12.52 29.30
CA ALA A 56 3.83 -11.71 28.16
C ALA A 56 4.86 -10.58 27.93
N PRO A 57 5.69 -10.65 26.85
CA PRO A 57 6.77 -9.69 26.64
C PRO A 57 6.25 -8.28 26.32
N PHE A 58 5.05 -8.17 25.71
CA PHE A 58 4.45 -6.91 25.31
C PHE A 58 3.13 -6.65 26.05
N SER A 59 2.80 -5.38 26.26
CA SER A 59 1.53 -4.97 26.89
C SER A 59 0.89 -3.86 26.07
N PHE A 60 -0.31 -4.08 25.55
CA PHE A 60 -1.04 -3.05 24.81
C PHE A 60 -2.55 -3.33 24.78
N ASP A 61 -3.31 -2.26 24.57
CA ASP A 61 -4.71 -2.29 24.16
C ASP A 61 -4.83 -1.72 22.75
N PHE A 62 -5.75 -2.28 21.94
CA PHE A 62 -6.01 -1.79 20.59
C PHE A 62 -7.49 -1.51 20.35
N SER A 63 -7.79 -0.31 19.88
CA SER A 63 -9.11 0.04 19.34
C SER A 63 -9.04 0.58 17.92
N PHE A 64 -10.09 0.27 17.15
CA PHE A 64 -10.30 0.73 15.79
C PHE A 64 -11.67 1.42 15.70
N ASP A 65 -11.71 2.66 15.22
CA ASP A 65 -12.93 3.49 15.20
C ASP A 65 -13.61 3.59 16.58
N GLY A 66 -12.80 3.75 17.63
CA GLY A 66 -13.26 3.85 19.02
C GLY A 66 -13.74 2.54 19.65
N GLN A 67 -13.73 1.42 18.91
CA GLN A 67 -14.18 0.12 19.40
C GLN A 67 -13.00 -0.83 19.62
N PRO A 68 -12.93 -1.56 20.75
CA PRO A 68 -11.93 -2.60 20.94
C PRO A 68 -11.96 -3.63 19.81
N LYS A 69 -10.78 -4.00 19.29
CA LYS A 69 -10.65 -5.04 18.25
C LYS A 69 -9.58 -6.07 18.61
N PRO A 70 -9.89 -7.01 19.54
CA PRO A 70 -8.96 -8.06 19.96
C PRO A 70 -8.42 -8.93 18.82
N SER A 71 -9.17 -9.06 17.72
CA SER A 71 -8.74 -9.80 16.52
C SER A 71 -7.47 -9.26 15.86
N PHE A 72 -7.08 -8.01 16.14
CA PHE A 72 -5.83 -7.42 15.64
C PHE A 72 -4.63 -7.67 16.57
N HIS A 73 -4.84 -8.14 17.81
CA HIS A 73 -3.77 -8.34 18.78
C HIS A 73 -2.67 -9.29 18.26
N PRO A 74 -2.98 -10.46 17.67
CA PRO A 74 -1.93 -11.35 17.16
C PRO A 74 -1.04 -10.69 16.09
N LYS A 75 -1.61 -9.78 15.28
CA LYS A 75 -0.86 -9.06 14.25
C LYS A 75 0.05 -8.00 14.86
N ILE A 76 -0.41 -7.28 15.89
CA ILE A 76 0.38 -6.27 16.59
C ILE A 76 1.48 -6.94 17.43
N GLU A 77 1.17 -8.05 18.12
CA GLU A 77 2.17 -8.86 18.84
C GLU A 77 3.26 -9.38 17.90
N ALA A 78 2.89 -9.97 16.77
CA ALA A 78 3.84 -10.44 15.78
C ALA A 78 4.68 -9.30 15.20
N PHE A 79 4.09 -8.11 15.05
CA PHE A 79 4.83 -6.92 14.63
C PHE A 79 5.84 -6.50 15.71
N PHE A 80 5.39 -6.30 16.96
CA PHE A 80 6.24 -5.91 18.10
C PHE A 80 7.38 -6.91 18.30
N ALA A 81 7.12 -8.22 18.20
CA ALA A 81 8.14 -9.25 18.27
C ALA A 81 9.24 -9.07 17.21
N ARG A 82 8.87 -8.75 15.96
CA ARG A 82 9.83 -8.50 14.87
C ARG A 82 10.63 -7.22 15.08
N ILE A 83 10.04 -6.19 15.69
CA ILE A 83 10.69 -4.89 15.84
C ILE A 83 11.40 -4.68 17.19
N ALA A 84 11.16 -5.54 18.17
CA ALA A 84 11.78 -5.46 19.50
C ALA A 84 13.33 -5.39 19.47
N PRO A 85 14.05 -6.12 18.60
CA PRO A 85 15.51 -5.95 18.49
C PRO A 85 15.95 -4.53 18.08
N TYR A 86 15.08 -3.78 17.41
CA TYR A 86 15.36 -2.44 16.90
C TYR A 86 14.79 -1.32 17.79
N LEU A 87 13.80 -1.65 18.62
CA LEU A 87 13.11 -0.78 19.57
C LEU A 87 12.90 -1.54 20.90
N PRO A 88 13.96 -1.75 21.71
CA PRO A 88 13.89 -2.58 22.91
C PRO A 88 12.93 -2.04 23.98
N PHE A 89 12.66 -0.73 24.00
CA PHE A 89 11.71 -0.13 24.95
C PHE A 89 10.29 -0.68 24.82
N LEU A 90 9.93 -1.38 23.73
CA LEU A 90 8.59 -1.96 23.57
C LEU A 90 8.20 -2.91 24.72
N THR A 91 9.16 -3.54 25.38
CA THR A 91 8.90 -4.42 26.54
C THR A 91 8.65 -3.63 27.83
N ASP A 92 9.10 -2.39 27.91
CA ASP A 92 9.13 -1.59 29.14
C ASP A 92 7.85 -0.78 29.35
N TYR A 93 7.02 -0.66 28.32
CA TYR A 93 5.84 0.19 28.31
C TYR A 93 4.57 -0.61 28.01
N HIS A 94 3.46 -0.16 28.59
CA HIS A 94 2.13 -0.49 28.13
C HIS A 94 1.69 0.56 27.10
N PHE A 95 1.10 0.12 25.98
CA PHE A 95 0.64 0.99 24.90
C PHE A 95 -0.88 0.97 24.76
N SER A 96 -1.52 2.14 24.78
CA SER A 96 -2.91 2.28 24.32
C SER A 96 -2.89 2.78 22.88
N ILE A 97 -3.29 1.92 21.94
CA ILE A 97 -3.19 2.16 20.49
C ILE A 97 -4.61 2.39 19.94
N HIS A 98 -4.83 3.56 19.35
CA HIS A 98 -6.10 3.93 18.72
C HIS A 98 -5.87 4.17 17.23
N SER A 99 -6.64 3.52 16.37
CA SER A 99 -6.50 3.64 14.92
C SER A 99 -7.85 3.93 14.23
N HIS A 100 -7.80 4.68 13.14
CA HIS A 100 -8.96 5.06 12.33
C HIS A 100 -8.54 5.18 10.86
N ASN A 101 -9.42 4.78 9.94
CA ASN A 101 -9.23 4.99 8.49
C ASN A 101 -10.23 6.01 7.96
N SER A 102 -9.78 6.89 7.06
CA SER A 102 -10.66 7.85 6.37
C SER A 102 -11.59 7.23 5.32
N PHE A 103 -11.52 5.91 5.14
CA PHE A 103 -12.25 5.15 4.14
C PHE A 103 -12.88 3.89 4.76
N PRO A 104 -13.97 3.36 4.18
CA PRO A 104 -14.64 2.19 4.72
C PRO A 104 -13.72 0.97 4.87
N HIS A 105 -14.01 0.14 5.86
CA HIS A 105 -13.37 -1.17 5.94
C HIS A 105 -13.71 -2.00 4.69
N SER A 106 -12.77 -2.82 4.23
CA SER A 106 -12.93 -3.65 3.01
C SER A 106 -13.05 -2.88 1.68
N SER A 107 -12.63 -1.62 1.59
CA SER A 107 -12.64 -0.84 0.34
C SER A 107 -11.59 -1.24 -0.70
N GLY A 108 -10.84 -2.34 -0.53
CA GLY A 108 -9.76 -2.72 -1.46
C GLY A 108 -8.52 -1.82 -1.41
N ILE A 109 -8.58 -0.73 -0.65
CA ILE A 109 -7.47 0.16 -0.32
C ILE A 109 -6.48 -0.55 0.63
N ALA A 110 -5.19 -0.29 0.46
CA ALA A 110 -4.10 -0.87 1.26
C ALA A 110 -4.07 -0.38 2.73
N SER A 111 -5.14 -0.59 3.50
CA SER A 111 -5.27 -0.16 4.91
C SER A 111 -4.19 -0.71 5.84
N SER A 112 -3.71 -1.93 5.58
CA SER A 112 -2.60 -2.50 6.34
C SER A 112 -1.28 -1.75 6.11
N ALA A 113 -1.09 -1.14 4.93
CA ALA A 113 0.11 -0.39 4.60
C ALA A 113 0.14 0.93 5.38
N SER A 114 -0.92 1.73 5.27
CA SER A 114 -1.05 2.98 6.00
C SER A 114 -1.07 2.78 7.52
N ALA A 115 -1.76 1.75 8.04
CA ALA A 115 -1.79 1.48 9.48
C ALA A 115 -0.41 1.14 10.06
N MET A 116 0.36 0.27 9.39
CA MET A 116 1.69 -0.10 9.87
C MET A 116 2.71 1.03 9.67
N ALA A 117 2.55 1.85 8.63
CA ALA A 117 3.32 3.08 8.47
C ALA A 117 3.05 4.06 9.63
N ALA A 118 1.78 4.33 9.93
CA ALA A 118 1.40 5.25 11.00
C ALA A 118 1.90 4.78 12.37
N LEU A 119 1.69 3.51 12.72
CA LEU A 119 2.18 2.95 13.97
C LEU A 119 3.72 3.01 14.06
N SER A 120 4.44 2.70 12.99
CA SER A 120 5.90 2.74 12.97
C SER A 120 6.45 4.16 13.16
N VAL A 121 5.82 5.17 12.55
CA VAL A 121 6.21 6.56 12.73
C VAL A 121 5.91 7.02 14.17
N CYS A 122 4.75 6.66 14.74
CA CYS A 122 4.45 6.95 16.14
C CYS A 122 5.49 6.34 17.10
N LEU A 123 5.90 5.09 16.87
CA LEU A 123 6.95 4.44 17.67
C LEU A 123 8.32 5.10 17.51
N MET A 124 8.65 5.60 16.32
CA MET A 124 9.88 6.37 16.10
C MET A 124 9.82 7.76 16.77
N GLN A 125 8.66 8.41 16.79
CA GLN A 125 8.46 9.65 17.55
C GLN A 125 8.61 9.39 19.06
N LEU A 126 8.08 8.28 19.56
CA LEU A 126 8.29 7.87 20.95
C LEU A 126 9.79 7.63 21.23
N ALA A 127 10.52 6.97 20.33
CA ALA A 127 11.95 6.79 20.51
C ALA A 127 12.67 8.15 20.69
N ARG A 128 12.28 9.18 19.94
CA ARG A 128 12.79 10.55 20.13
C ARG A 128 12.43 11.12 21.51
N GLU A 129 11.18 10.97 21.96
CA GLU A 129 10.76 11.40 23.31
C GLU A 129 11.53 10.68 24.44
N LEU A 130 11.95 9.43 24.22
CA LEU A 130 12.78 8.65 25.14
C LEU A 130 14.29 8.96 25.03
N GLY A 131 14.68 9.96 24.24
CA GLY A 131 16.05 10.45 24.14
C GLY A 131 16.91 9.80 23.04
N HIS A 132 16.33 8.95 22.18
CA HIS A 132 17.06 8.45 21.01
C HIS A 132 17.22 9.57 19.97
N THR A 133 18.44 9.76 19.48
CA THR A 133 18.76 10.78 18.46
C THR A 133 18.88 10.13 17.09
N TYR A 134 18.24 10.75 16.09
CA TYR A 134 18.28 10.35 14.68
C TYR A 134 18.37 11.60 13.83
N THR A 135 19.15 11.57 12.74
CA THR A 135 18.97 12.54 11.65
C THR A 135 17.56 12.40 11.06
N GLU A 136 17.11 13.40 10.29
CA GLU A 136 15.82 13.29 9.61
C GLU A 136 15.79 12.11 8.62
N GLU A 137 16.87 11.89 7.87
CA GLU A 137 16.96 10.78 6.94
C GLU A 137 16.86 9.42 7.65
N GLU A 138 17.67 9.21 8.70
CA GLU A 138 17.66 7.97 9.48
C GLU A 138 16.29 7.71 10.13
N PHE A 139 15.62 8.78 10.59
CA PHE A 139 14.28 8.64 11.18
C PHE A 139 13.27 8.08 10.19
N TRP A 140 13.20 8.66 8.98
CA TRP A 140 12.24 8.24 7.97
C TRP A 140 12.60 6.87 7.36
N GLN A 141 13.89 6.59 7.13
CA GLN A 141 14.35 5.28 6.68
C GLN A 141 14.05 4.19 7.72
N LYS A 142 14.35 4.43 9.01
CA LYS A 142 14.05 3.47 10.07
C LYS A 142 12.54 3.26 10.24
N ALA A 143 11.73 4.32 10.17
CA ALA A 143 10.27 4.19 10.19
C ALA A 143 9.75 3.33 9.02
N SER A 144 10.29 3.53 7.81
CA SER A 144 9.95 2.74 6.62
C SER A 144 10.37 1.27 6.75
N PHE A 145 11.57 1.02 7.28
CA PHE A 145 12.07 -0.32 7.60
C PHE A 145 11.18 -1.06 8.62
N LEU A 146 10.81 -0.39 9.71
CA LEU A 146 9.91 -0.97 10.72
C LEU A 146 8.54 -1.26 10.08
N ALA A 147 7.99 -0.33 9.32
CA ALA A 147 6.69 -0.50 8.66
C ALA A 147 6.66 -1.75 7.76
N ARG A 148 7.73 -2.00 6.98
CA ARG A 148 7.90 -3.20 6.15
C ARG A 148 7.73 -4.50 6.97
N LEU A 149 8.33 -4.57 8.16
CA LEU A 149 8.28 -5.75 9.03
C LEU A 149 6.86 -6.06 9.53
N GLY A 150 6.01 -5.04 9.66
CA GLY A 150 4.59 -5.20 9.96
C GLY A 150 3.77 -5.61 8.74
N SER A 151 3.99 -4.93 7.61
CA SER A 151 3.35 -5.20 6.32
C SER A 151 4.25 -4.67 5.20
N GLY A 152 4.76 -5.53 4.30
CA GLY A 152 5.77 -5.15 3.31
C GLY A 152 5.53 -3.81 2.61
N SER A 153 4.36 -3.64 1.99
CA SER A 153 3.98 -2.41 1.28
C SER A 153 3.84 -1.15 2.15
N ALA A 154 3.84 -1.27 3.48
CA ALA A 154 3.75 -0.15 4.41
C ALA A 154 4.99 0.75 4.36
N CYS A 155 6.15 0.23 3.97
CA CYS A 155 7.36 1.03 3.80
C CYS A 155 7.16 2.15 2.77
N ARG A 156 6.27 1.94 1.78
CA ARG A 156 5.92 2.93 0.75
C ARG A 156 4.89 3.98 1.21
N SER A 157 4.33 3.81 2.41
CA SER A 157 3.33 4.71 3.00
C SER A 157 3.92 5.67 4.06
N VAL A 158 5.25 5.68 4.24
CA VAL A 158 5.89 6.50 5.28
C VAL A 158 6.19 7.93 4.79
N LYS A 159 6.75 8.09 3.58
CA LYS A 159 7.13 9.40 3.05
C LYS A 159 7.29 9.37 1.53
N GLY A 160 6.89 10.45 0.86
CA GLY A 160 7.03 10.66 -0.59
C GLY A 160 5.74 10.42 -1.36
N SER A 161 5.56 11.10 -2.49
CA SER A 161 4.38 11.01 -3.36
C SER A 161 4.42 9.80 -4.28
N ILE A 162 5.56 9.61 -4.96
CA ILE A 162 5.92 8.41 -5.70
C ILE A 162 7.01 7.69 -4.92
N VAL A 163 6.79 6.42 -4.60
CA VAL A 163 7.69 5.67 -3.71
C VAL A 163 8.09 4.35 -4.33
N VAL A 164 9.39 4.07 -4.31
CA VAL A 164 10.01 2.84 -4.81
C VAL A 164 10.40 1.97 -3.62
N TRP A 165 10.12 0.68 -3.69
CA TRP A 165 10.63 -0.30 -2.73
C TRP A 165 11.09 -1.56 -3.45
N GLY A 166 12.28 -2.04 -3.06
CA GLY A 166 13.03 -3.12 -3.68
C GLY A 166 14.23 -2.56 -4.44
N GLN A 167 15.36 -3.27 -4.39
CA GLN A 167 16.56 -2.91 -5.13
C GLN A 167 16.28 -2.90 -6.64
N HIS A 168 16.74 -1.84 -7.31
CA HIS A 168 16.59 -1.67 -8.75
C HIS A 168 17.83 -0.99 -9.35
N PRO A 169 18.48 -1.55 -10.39
CA PRO A 169 19.75 -1.04 -10.94
C PRO A 169 19.68 0.42 -11.42
N SER A 170 18.55 0.81 -12.02
CA SER A 170 18.35 2.13 -12.61
C SER A 170 17.94 3.21 -11.58
N ILE A 171 17.77 2.85 -10.30
CA ILE A 171 17.32 3.79 -9.25
C ILE A 171 18.32 3.77 -8.09
N ALA A 172 19.21 4.77 -8.08
CA ALA A 172 20.19 4.93 -7.03
C ALA A 172 19.52 5.08 -5.65
N GLY A 173 20.06 4.39 -4.65
CA GLY A 173 19.53 4.37 -3.28
C GLY A 173 18.31 3.48 -3.06
N SER A 174 17.79 2.82 -4.11
CA SER A 174 16.72 1.82 -3.95
C SER A 174 17.17 0.66 -3.04
N SER A 175 16.24 0.14 -2.25
CA SER A 175 16.56 -0.81 -1.17
C SER A 175 15.45 -1.83 -0.99
N ASP A 176 15.83 -3.06 -0.62
CA ASP A 176 14.89 -4.09 -0.15
C ASP A 176 14.42 -3.83 1.29
N ASP A 177 15.14 -2.96 2.02
CA ASP A 177 14.91 -2.72 3.44
C ASP A 177 13.87 -1.66 3.77
N TYR A 178 13.76 -0.65 2.91
CA TYR A 178 12.84 0.46 3.09
C TYR A 178 12.44 1.05 1.74
N GLY A 179 11.32 1.77 1.73
CA GLY A 179 10.88 2.54 0.57
C GLY A 179 11.61 3.88 0.49
N ILE A 180 11.92 4.33 -0.72
CA ILE A 180 12.51 5.65 -0.97
C ILE A 180 11.57 6.48 -1.84
N ALA A 181 11.53 7.78 -1.60
CA ALA A 181 10.91 8.71 -2.54
C ALA A 181 11.61 8.57 -3.90
N TYR A 182 10.84 8.50 -4.98
CA TYR A 182 11.37 8.35 -6.32
C TYR A 182 12.33 9.51 -6.65
N PRO A 183 13.62 9.24 -6.90
CA PRO A 183 14.66 10.28 -6.90
C PRO A 183 14.90 10.91 -8.28
N LEU A 184 14.24 10.41 -9.33
CA LEU A 184 14.45 10.85 -10.70
C LEU A 184 13.39 11.88 -11.12
N GLN A 185 13.59 12.49 -12.29
CA GLN A 185 12.68 13.48 -12.84
C GLN A 185 11.28 12.91 -13.07
N VAL A 186 10.27 13.72 -12.76
CA VAL A 186 8.85 13.42 -12.99
C VAL A 186 8.24 14.61 -13.72
N ALA A 187 7.60 14.33 -14.86
CA ALA A 187 6.92 15.32 -15.67
C ALA A 187 5.70 15.88 -14.91
N PRO A 188 5.36 17.17 -15.09
CA PRO A 188 4.28 17.82 -14.34
C PRO A 188 2.91 17.12 -14.43
N VAL A 189 2.65 16.38 -15.52
CA VAL A 189 1.40 15.66 -15.72
C VAL A 189 1.13 14.58 -14.66
N PHE A 190 2.17 14.06 -14.01
CA PHE A 190 2.05 13.08 -12.92
C PHE A 190 2.03 13.70 -11.52
N ALA A 191 2.29 15.01 -11.38
CA ALA A 191 2.44 15.65 -10.07
C ALA A 191 1.14 15.66 -9.25
N ASP A 192 -0.01 15.75 -9.92
CA ASP A 192 -1.33 15.72 -9.29
C ASP A 192 -2.26 14.69 -9.95
N TYR A 193 -1.70 13.52 -10.30
CA TYR A 193 -2.45 12.41 -10.88
C TYR A 193 -3.63 12.02 -10.00
N GLN A 194 -4.77 11.72 -10.61
CA GLN A 194 -6.02 11.44 -9.91
C GLN A 194 -6.19 9.92 -9.74
N ASP A 195 -6.90 9.51 -8.68
CA ASP A 195 -7.29 8.12 -8.44
C ASP A 195 -8.77 8.08 -8.04
N THR A 196 -9.61 7.35 -8.77
CA THR A 196 -10.98 7.05 -8.33
C THR A 196 -11.17 5.56 -8.09
N ILE A 197 -11.58 5.23 -6.88
CA ILE A 197 -11.66 3.85 -6.39
C ILE A 197 -13.11 3.40 -6.47
N LEU A 198 -13.40 2.55 -7.45
CA LEU A 198 -14.70 1.92 -7.64
C LEU A 198 -14.85 0.74 -6.68
N LEU A 199 -15.81 0.85 -5.75
CA LEU A 199 -16.06 -0.17 -4.73
C LEU A 199 -17.00 -1.24 -5.27
N ILE A 200 -16.46 -2.20 -6.03
CA ILE A 200 -17.21 -3.26 -6.70
C ILE A 200 -17.71 -4.33 -5.74
N ASP A 201 -16.87 -4.75 -4.77
CA ASP A 201 -17.19 -5.79 -3.80
C ASP A 201 -16.55 -5.45 -2.46
N ARG A 202 -17.36 -5.17 -1.44
CA ARG A 202 -16.90 -4.98 -0.04
C ARG A 202 -16.88 -6.28 0.75
N GLY A 203 -17.15 -7.41 0.10
CA GLY A 203 -17.09 -8.74 0.69
C GLY A 203 -15.74 -9.04 1.37
N GLN A 204 -15.74 -10.05 2.24
CA GLN A 204 -14.53 -10.44 2.94
C GLN A 204 -13.41 -10.82 1.97
N LYS A 205 -12.20 -10.34 2.29
CA LYS A 205 -10.99 -10.65 1.51
C LYS A 205 -10.80 -12.16 1.43
N GLN A 206 -11.00 -12.74 0.24
CA GLN A 206 -10.91 -14.18 0.03
C GLN A 206 -9.52 -14.75 0.34
N VAL A 207 -8.46 -13.93 0.16
CA VAL A 207 -7.08 -14.33 0.38
C VAL A 207 -6.35 -13.27 1.20
N SER A 208 -5.81 -13.68 2.36
CA SER A 208 -4.95 -12.77 3.14
C SER A 208 -3.68 -12.44 2.36
N SER A 209 -3.09 -11.26 2.58
CA SER A 209 -1.86 -10.88 1.86
C SER A 209 -0.74 -11.92 2.07
N THR A 210 -0.57 -12.44 3.29
CA THR A 210 0.44 -13.48 3.56
C THR A 210 0.22 -14.73 2.71
N VAL A 211 -1.02 -15.23 2.62
CA VAL A 211 -1.34 -16.38 1.77
C VAL A 211 -1.04 -16.05 0.31
N GLY A 212 -1.47 -14.89 -0.16
CA GLY A 212 -1.24 -14.43 -1.53
C GLY A 212 0.24 -14.40 -1.92
N HIS A 213 1.09 -13.75 -1.11
CA HIS A 213 2.53 -13.69 -1.39
C HIS A 213 3.19 -15.09 -1.37
N ASN A 214 2.71 -15.99 -0.51
CA ASN A 214 3.28 -17.34 -0.42
C ASN A 214 2.97 -18.20 -1.65
N LEU A 215 1.97 -17.83 -2.47
CA LEU A 215 1.66 -18.54 -3.72
C LEU A 215 2.79 -18.46 -4.75
N MET A 216 3.72 -17.52 -4.59
CA MET A 216 4.89 -17.39 -5.47
C MET A 216 5.99 -18.41 -5.17
N HIS A 217 5.95 -19.10 -4.03
CA HIS A 217 6.89 -20.19 -3.75
C HIS A 217 6.56 -21.40 -4.63
N GLY A 218 7.50 -21.79 -5.50
CA GLY A 218 7.31 -22.90 -6.43
C GLY A 218 6.36 -22.59 -7.60
N HIS A 219 5.97 -21.32 -7.80
CA HIS A 219 5.09 -20.95 -8.89
C HIS A 219 5.83 -21.00 -10.23
N PRO A 220 5.28 -21.66 -11.27
CA PRO A 220 5.98 -21.88 -12.55
C PRO A 220 6.36 -20.60 -13.28
N PHE A 221 5.58 -19.52 -13.09
CA PHE A 221 5.80 -18.23 -13.75
C PHE A 221 6.45 -17.16 -12.86
N ALA A 222 6.85 -17.48 -11.62
CA ALA A 222 7.33 -16.46 -10.67
C ALA A 222 8.58 -15.72 -11.17
N GLU A 223 9.57 -16.44 -11.70
CA GLU A 223 10.81 -15.83 -12.18
C GLU A 223 10.56 -14.83 -13.32
N ALA A 224 9.79 -15.23 -14.33
CA ALA A 224 9.39 -14.35 -15.43
C ALA A 224 8.64 -13.11 -14.93
N ARG A 225 7.75 -13.27 -13.94
CA ARG A 225 7.05 -12.13 -13.31
C ARG A 225 8.00 -11.20 -12.56
N PHE A 226 9.04 -11.70 -11.91
CA PHE A 226 10.01 -10.84 -11.22
C PHE A 226 10.87 -10.04 -12.22
N LEU A 227 11.25 -10.65 -13.33
CA LEU A 227 11.95 -9.98 -14.44
C LEU A 227 11.06 -8.90 -15.09
N GLN A 228 9.80 -9.21 -15.35
CA GLN A 228 8.82 -8.27 -15.89
C GLN A 228 8.69 -7.02 -15.03
N ALA A 229 8.58 -7.16 -13.69
CA ALA A 229 8.48 -6.01 -12.81
C ALA A 229 9.70 -5.08 -12.84
N ASN A 230 10.91 -5.65 -12.96
CA ASN A 230 12.11 -4.83 -13.14
C ASN A 230 12.03 -4.04 -14.47
N SER A 231 11.75 -4.73 -15.57
CA SER A 231 11.62 -4.08 -16.88
C SER A 231 10.51 -3.02 -16.91
N ASN A 232 9.39 -3.26 -16.23
CA ASN A 232 8.30 -2.30 -16.13
C ASN A 232 8.69 -1.05 -15.33
N ILE A 233 9.55 -1.17 -14.31
CA ILE A 233 10.10 0.01 -13.63
C ILE A 233 10.99 0.81 -14.59
N ASP A 234 11.86 0.18 -15.38
CA ASP A 234 12.66 0.89 -16.40
C ASP A 234 11.78 1.66 -17.40
N ARG A 235 10.68 1.04 -17.84
CA ARG A 235 9.69 1.69 -18.71
C ARG A 235 9.02 2.88 -18.03
N LEU A 236 8.61 2.74 -16.77
CA LEU A 236 8.02 3.83 -16.00
C LEU A 236 9.00 4.96 -15.71
N ILE A 237 10.30 4.68 -15.57
CA ILE A 237 11.32 5.73 -15.44
C ILE A 237 11.28 6.66 -16.65
N GLY A 238 11.29 6.07 -17.86
CA GLY A 238 11.16 6.83 -19.10
C GLY A 238 9.83 7.59 -19.17
N ALA A 239 8.72 6.91 -18.88
CA ALA A 239 7.40 7.51 -18.93
C ALA A 239 7.24 8.70 -17.97
N PHE A 240 7.70 8.57 -16.73
CA PHE A 240 7.69 9.65 -15.77
C PHE A 240 8.55 10.83 -16.21
N ALA A 241 9.74 10.60 -16.75
CA ALA A 241 10.61 11.69 -17.16
C ALA A 241 10.02 12.51 -18.33
N THR A 242 9.38 11.85 -19.30
CA THR A 242 8.90 12.48 -20.55
C THR A 242 7.43 12.89 -20.52
N GLY A 243 6.64 12.39 -19.55
CA GLY A 243 5.19 12.56 -19.57
C GLY A 243 4.48 11.62 -20.55
N ASP A 244 5.10 10.49 -20.91
CA ASP A 244 4.50 9.48 -21.79
C ASP A 244 3.40 8.69 -21.06
N ILE A 245 2.19 9.19 -21.18
CA ILE A 245 1.01 8.59 -20.55
C ILE A 245 0.64 7.26 -21.21
N ASP A 246 0.90 7.06 -22.50
CA ASP A 246 0.53 5.81 -23.17
C ASP A 246 1.36 4.64 -22.62
N THR A 247 2.68 4.82 -22.47
CA THR A 247 3.54 3.83 -21.81
C THR A 247 3.14 3.62 -20.34
N PHE A 248 2.80 4.69 -19.62
CA PHE A 248 2.31 4.59 -18.24
C PHE A 248 1.06 3.70 -18.15
N ILE A 249 0.05 3.97 -18.99
CA ILE A 249 -1.21 3.23 -19.05
C ILE A 249 -0.94 1.75 -19.35
N GLU A 250 -0.11 1.46 -20.36
CA GLU A 250 0.21 0.09 -20.75
C GLU A 250 0.85 -0.69 -19.59
N VAL A 251 1.86 -0.10 -18.93
CA VAL A 251 2.56 -0.76 -17.83
C VAL A 251 1.63 -0.99 -16.64
N VAL A 252 0.86 0.01 -16.24
CA VAL A 252 -0.01 -0.05 -15.04
C VAL A 252 -1.13 -1.08 -15.21
N GLU A 253 -1.77 -1.12 -16.39
CA GLU A 253 -2.80 -2.13 -16.68
C GLU A 253 -2.19 -3.53 -16.78
N SER A 254 -1.04 -3.66 -17.45
CA SER A 254 -0.33 -4.94 -17.59
C SER A 254 0.08 -5.51 -16.23
N GLU A 255 0.58 -4.68 -15.32
CA GLU A 255 0.96 -5.06 -13.96
C GLU A 255 -0.25 -5.54 -13.15
N ALA A 256 -1.39 -4.85 -13.24
CA ALA A 256 -2.64 -5.25 -12.61
C ALA A 256 -3.13 -6.60 -13.14
N LEU A 257 -3.20 -6.77 -14.45
CA LEU A 257 -3.63 -8.02 -15.07
C LEU A 257 -2.67 -9.18 -14.76
N THR A 258 -1.36 -8.92 -14.77
CA THR A 258 -0.38 -9.96 -14.47
C THR A 258 -0.49 -10.41 -13.01
N LEU A 259 -0.66 -9.51 -12.04
CA LEU A 259 -0.92 -9.88 -10.65
C LEU A 259 -2.10 -10.86 -10.52
N HIS A 260 -3.20 -10.57 -11.21
CA HIS A 260 -4.38 -11.44 -11.20
C HIS A 260 -4.14 -12.77 -11.94
N ALA A 261 -3.38 -12.77 -13.03
CA ALA A 261 -3.00 -14.00 -13.73
C ALA A 261 -2.13 -14.91 -12.84
N MET A 262 -1.21 -14.33 -12.06
CA MET A 262 -0.40 -15.07 -11.08
C MET A 262 -1.25 -15.70 -9.97
N MET A 263 -2.38 -15.07 -9.59
CA MET A 263 -3.35 -15.65 -8.66
C MET A 263 -4.20 -16.76 -9.30
N GLN A 264 -4.56 -16.61 -10.57
CA GLN A 264 -5.36 -17.59 -11.29
C GLN A 264 -4.57 -18.86 -11.64
N THR A 265 -3.26 -18.73 -11.80
CA THR A 265 -2.35 -19.83 -12.18
C THR A 265 -1.62 -20.46 -10.99
N SER A 266 -1.89 -20.02 -9.76
CA SER A 266 -1.34 -20.60 -8.54
C SER A 266 -2.07 -21.88 -8.11
N ILE A 267 -1.48 -22.61 -7.16
CA ILE A 267 -2.12 -23.76 -6.50
C ILE A 267 -2.07 -23.53 -4.97
N PRO A 268 -3.22 -23.32 -4.30
CA PRO A 268 -4.56 -23.19 -4.87
C PRO A 268 -4.69 -21.93 -5.76
N TYR A 269 -5.61 -21.97 -6.72
CA TYR A 269 -5.92 -20.85 -7.61
C TYR A 269 -6.97 -19.93 -7.01
N PHE A 270 -6.95 -18.67 -7.40
CA PHE A 270 -7.90 -17.65 -6.96
C PHE A 270 -8.35 -16.74 -8.10
N ILE A 271 -9.65 -16.46 -8.13
CA ILE A 271 -10.24 -15.45 -9.01
C ILE A 271 -10.76 -14.32 -8.12
N LEU A 272 -10.01 -13.22 -8.07
CA LEU A 272 -10.35 -12.06 -7.24
C LEU A 272 -11.25 -11.04 -7.97
N MET A 273 -11.19 -11.02 -9.31
CA MET A 273 -12.07 -10.18 -10.13
C MET A 273 -13.51 -10.72 -10.05
N ARG A 274 -14.48 -9.80 -10.02
CA ARG A 274 -15.91 -10.10 -10.14
C ARG A 274 -16.41 -9.77 -11.56
N PRO A 275 -17.61 -10.23 -11.95
CA PRO A 275 -18.20 -9.87 -13.25
C PRO A 275 -18.18 -8.35 -13.49
N ASN A 276 -18.58 -7.56 -12.49
CA ASN A 276 -18.56 -6.10 -12.55
C ASN A 276 -17.14 -5.50 -12.66
N THR A 277 -16.11 -6.16 -12.10
CA THR A 277 -14.70 -5.76 -12.31
C THR A 277 -14.33 -5.86 -13.78
N LEU A 278 -14.69 -6.98 -14.43
CA LEU A 278 -14.40 -7.21 -15.84
C LEU A 278 -15.19 -6.28 -16.76
N GLU A 279 -16.46 -6.04 -16.45
CA GLU A 279 -17.31 -5.10 -17.20
C GLU A 279 -16.73 -3.68 -17.14
N VAL A 280 -16.32 -3.21 -15.96
CA VAL A 280 -15.65 -1.90 -15.79
C VAL A 280 -14.39 -1.81 -16.65
N ILE A 281 -13.53 -2.84 -16.65
CA ILE A 281 -12.31 -2.86 -17.48
C ILE A 281 -12.65 -2.70 -18.96
N GLN A 282 -13.65 -3.44 -19.45
CA GLN A 282 -14.09 -3.36 -20.85
C GLN A 282 -14.63 -1.96 -21.20
N ARG A 283 -15.41 -1.35 -20.30
CA ARG A 283 -15.92 0.02 -20.48
C ARG A 283 -14.79 1.04 -20.50
N VAL A 284 -13.79 0.91 -19.64
CA VAL A 284 -12.60 1.80 -19.63
C VAL A 284 -11.85 1.72 -20.96
N TRP A 285 -11.62 0.51 -21.47
CA TRP A 285 -10.97 0.33 -22.78
C TRP A 285 -11.79 0.92 -23.93
N GLN A 286 -13.09 0.67 -23.95
CA GLN A 286 -13.98 1.21 -24.98
C GLN A 286 -14.03 2.74 -24.92
N TYR A 287 -14.17 3.31 -23.72
CA TYR A 287 -14.17 4.75 -23.50
C TYR A 287 -12.85 5.38 -23.97
N ARG A 288 -11.70 4.86 -23.54
CA ARG A 288 -10.38 5.34 -23.98
C ARG A 288 -10.22 5.25 -25.50
N LYS A 289 -10.72 4.19 -26.14
CA LYS A 289 -10.68 4.01 -27.59
C LYS A 289 -11.48 5.09 -28.32
N ASP A 290 -12.67 5.40 -27.83
CA ASP A 290 -13.63 6.29 -28.49
C ASP A 290 -13.32 7.77 -28.25
N THR A 291 -12.90 8.14 -27.04
CA THR A 291 -12.70 9.54 -26.64
C THR A 291 -11.25 10.00 -26.67
N LYS A 292 -10.30 9.05 -26.67
CA LYS A 292 -8.86 9.31 -26.47
C LYS A 292 -8.50 9.90 -25.12
N VAL A 293 -9.42 9.85 -24.14
CA VAL A 293 -9.12 10.27 -22.77
C VAL A 293 -8.10 9.31 -22.13
N PRO A 294 -6.98 9.82 -21.60
CA PRO A 294 -5.93 9.02 -20.99
C PRO A 294 -6.33 8.54 -19.58
N LEU A 295 -7.21 7.54 -19.55
CA LEU A 295 -7.68 6.85 -18.35
C LEU A 295 -7.17 5.41 -18.37
N CYS A 296 -6.58 4.95 -17.26
CA CYS A 296 -6.29 3.54 -17.06
C CYS A 296 -6.88 3.00 -15.77
N PHE A 297 -6.85 1.68 -15.63
CA PHE A 297 -7.17 1.02 -14.38
C PHE A 297 -5.96 0.35 -13.75
N THR A 298 -6.03 0.14 -12.44
CA THR A 298 -5.18 -0.81 -11.75
C THR A 298 -5.98 -1.55 -10.68
N LEU A 299 -5.46 -2.71 -10.27
CA LEU A 299 -6.09 -3.63 -9.34
C LEU A 299 -5.05 -4.11 -8.33
N ASP A 300 -5.42 -4.14 -7.07
CA ASP A 300 -4.69 -4.87 -6.04
C ASP A 300 -5.34 -6.25 -5.84
N ALA A 301 -4.98 -6.97 -4.78
CA ALA A 301 -5.53 -8.29 -4.47
C ALA A 301 -7.01 -8.23 -4.00
N GLY A 302 -7.93 -7.89 -4.91
CA GLY A 302 -9.37 -7.76 -4.69
C GLY A 302 -10.14 -7.43 -5.98
N ALA A 303 -11.42 -7.09 -5.85
CA ALA A 303 -12.31 -6.81 -7.00
C ALA A 303 -12.45 -5.32 -7.34
N ASN A 304 -12.02 -4.44 -6.45
CA ASN A 304 -12.17 -2.99 -6.58
C ASN A 304 -11.20 -2.43 -7.61
N VAL A 305 -11.67 -1.45 -8.38
CA VAL A 305 -10.94 -0.88 -9.51
C VAL A 305 -10.47 0.51 -9.15
N HIS A 306 -9.17 0.75 -9.23
CA HIS A 306 -8.60 2.10 -9.17
C HIS A 306 -8.51 2.65 -10.58
N LEU A 307 -9.11 3.81 -10.81
CA LEU A 307 -9.08 4.54 -12.06
C LEU A 307 -8.09 5.68 -11.97
N LEU A 308 -6.99 5.59 -12.70
CA LEU A 308 -5.91 6.56 -12.67
C LEU A 308 -5.90 7.41 -13.94
N TYR A 309 -5.86 8.73 -13.80
CA TYR A 309 -5.92 9.67 -14.92
C TYR A 309 -5.30 11.04 -14.58
N PRO A 310 -4.80 11.80 -15.58
CA PRO A 310 -4.32 13.15 -15.38
C PRO A 310 -5.43 14.08 -14.88
N LYS A 311 -5.08 15.06 -14.05
CA LYS A 311 -6.05 16.05 -13.54
C LYS A 311 -6.74 16.86 -14.64
N SER A 312 -6.08 17.09 -15.77
CA SER A 312 -6.65 17.83 -16.90
C SER A 312 -7.91 17.21 -17.49
N VAL A 313 -8.13 15.90 -17.29
CA VAL A 313 -9.31 15.18 -17.79
C VAL A 313 -10.26 14.75 -16.66
N LYS A 314 -10.08 15.31 -15.46
CA LYS A 314 -10.82 14.90 -14.26
C LYS A 314 -12.33 15.00 -14.43
N ASP A 315 -12.83 16.13 -14.91
CA ASP A 315 -14.27 16.37 -14.99
C ASP A 315 -14.94 15.45 -16.02
N GLU A 316 -14.23 15.15 -17.11
CA GLU A 316 -14.68 14.22 -18.14
C GLU A 316 -14.76 12.79 -17.60
N VAL A 317 -13.70 12.33 -16.94
CA VAL A 317 -13.65 11.00 -16.32
C VAL A 317 -14.69 10.87 -15.20
N GLN A 318 -14.88 11.89 -14.36
CA GLN A 318 -15.90 11.86 -13.30
C GLN A 318 -17.32 11.79 -13.86
N THR A 319 -17.57 12.46 -14.99
CA THR A 319 -18.85 12.34 -15.70
C THR A 319 -19.05 10.92 -16.24
N PHE A 320 -18.03 10.33 -16.86
CA PHE A 320 -18.05 8.94 -17.30
C PHE A 320 -18.30 7.97 -16.13
N ILE A 321 -17.59 8.13 -15.01
CA ILE A 321 -17.78 7.29 -13.82
C ILE A 321 -19.21 7.36 -13.33
N LYS A 322 -19.76 8.58 -13.16
CA LYS A 322 -21.12 8.78 -12.66
C LYS A 322 -22.18 8.16 -13.55
N ASN A 323 -22.04 8.31 -14.86
CA ASN A 323 -23.06 7.91 -15.83
C ASN A 323 -22.95 6.43 -16.22
N GLU A 324 -21.74 5.89 -16.30
CA GLU A 324 -21.47 4.58 -16.91
C GLU A 324 -20.89 3.55 -15.94
N LEU A 325 -20.18 3.94 -14.88
CA LEU A 325 -19.46 2.98 -14.04
C LEU A 325 -20.02 2.81 -12.63
N ALA A 326 -20.62 3.86 -12.07
CA ALA A 326 -21.07 3.87 -10.68
C ALA A 326 -22.08 2.75 -10.38
N HIS A 327 -22.97 2.43 -11.32
CA HIS A 327 -23.96 1.35 -11.15
C HIS A 327 -23.36 -0.06 -11.01
N PHE A 328 -22.08 -0.26 -11.36
CA PHE A 328 -21.36 -1.51 -11.12
C PHE A 328 -20.78 -1.60 -9.70
N CYS A 329 -20.73 -0.48 -8.97
CA CYS A 329 -20.25 -0.40 -7.60
C CYS A 329 -21.37 -0.77 -6.61
N GLU A 330 -20.97 -1.33 -5.48
CA GLU A 330 -21.88 -1.59 -4.36
C GLU A 330 -22.51 -0.28 -3.86
N GLU A 331 -23.83 -0.21 -3.95
CA GLU A 331 -24.63 0.98 -3.62
C GLU A 331 -24.23 2.24 -4.43
N GLY A 332 -23.61 2.07 -5.60
CA GLY A 332 -23.14 3.20 -6.41
C GLY A 332 -21.93 3.93 -5.83
N LYS A 333 -21.24 3.37 -4.84
CA LYS A 333 -20.21 4.08 -4.06
C LYS A 333 -18.81 3.96 -4.68
N TYR A 334 -18.13 5.09 -4.77
CA TYR A 334 -16.72 5.20 -5.15
C TYR A 334 -16.04 6.30 -4.32
N ILE A 335 -14.71 6.28 -4.29
CA ILE A 335 -13.90 7.25 -3.53
C ILE A 335 -13.04 8.03 -4.52
N ASN A 336 -13.12 9.35 -4.48
CA ASN A 336 -12.26 10.21 -5.26
C ASN A 336 -11.03 10.60 -4.43
N ASP A 337 -9.85 10.35 -4.99
CA ASP A 337 -8.55 10.65 -4.39
C ASP A 337 -7.58 11.19 -5.46
N GLN A 338 -6.36 11.48 -5.03
CA GLN A 338 -5.28 11.97 -5.88
C GLN A 338 -3.93 11.71 -5.21
N LEU A 339 -2.86 11.83 -5.99
CA LEU A 339 -1.50 11.77 -5.48
C LEU A 339 -1.30 12.77 -4.34
N ALA A 340 -0.70 12.32 -3.24
CA ALA A 340 -0.32 13.18 -2.12
C ALA A 340 0.81 14.12 -2.52
N ASN A 341 0.69 15.39 -2.13
CA ASN A 341 1.72 16.41 -2.31
C ASN A 341 2.76 16.37 -1.20
#